data_AF-A0A7V9QC19-F1
#
_entry.id   AF-A0A7V9QC19-F1
#
_cell.length_a   1.000
_cell.length_b   1.000
_cell.length_c   1.000
_cell.angle_alpha   90.00
_cell.angle_beta   90.00
_cell.angle_gamma   90.00
#
_symmetry.space_group_name_H-M   'P 1'
#
loop_
_entity.id
_entity.type
_entity.pdbx_description
1 polymer ?
#
loop_
_entity_poly.entity_id
_entity_poly.type
_entity_poly.pdbx_seq_one_letter_code
_entity_poly.pdbx_strand_id
1 'polypeptide(L)'
;MIPIAGIVLAAGHSRRMGSAKALITLDGVPFVERVVRALLDGGCFPVIVVAGAGADHEAAAALAESLGASVVVNEDPRSEQLDSLRLAMGSVPAGAAGVIVSPVDVPLVSASLVDALIAAFEASGTTL
;
A
#
# COMPACT_ATOMS: atom_id res chain seq x y z
N MET A 1 -8.28 -4.25 -19.71
CA MET A 1 -7.82 -4.31 -18.32
C MET A 1 -8.42 -3.11 -17.62
N ILE A 2 -9.23 -3.36 -16.59
CA ILE A 2 -9.83 -2.32 -15.78
C ILE A 2 -8.74 -1.74 -14.86
N PRO A 3 -8.49 -0.42 -14.86
CA PRO A 3 -7.43 0.16 -14.03
C PRO A 3 -7.80 0.05 -12.54
N ILE A 4 -6.99 -0.70 -11.78
CA ILE A 4 -7.13 -0.86 -10.33
C ILE A 4 -5.92 -0.22 -9.65
N ALA A 5 -6.15 0.70 -8.73
CA ALA A 5 -5.06 1.26 -7.92
C ALA A 5 -4.79 0.37 -6.69
N GLY A 6 -3.54 0.32 -6.26
CA GLY A 6 -3.13 -0.31 -5.01
C GLY A 6 -2.91 0.74 -3.92
N ILE A 7 -3.30 0.45 -2.68
CA ILE A 7 -3.03 1.29 -1.52
C ILE A 7 -2.34 0.45 -0.45
N VAL A 8 -1.17 0.88 0.01
CA VAL A 8 -0.45 0.29 1.15
C VAL A 8 -0.54 1.23 2.35
N LEU A 9 -1.13 0.79 3.44
CA LEU A 9 -1.23 1.57 4.67
C LEU A 9 -0.02 1.27 5.58
N ALA A 10 0.94 2.19 5.63
CA ALA A 10 2.22 2.03 6.35
C ALA A 10 2.51 3.14 7.39
N ALA A 11 1.55 4.04 7.66
CA ALA A 11 1.70 5.16 8.61
C ALA A 11 1.52 4.77 10.09
N GLY A 12 1.35 3.48 10.39
CA GLY A 12 1.12 3.01 11.76
C GLY A 12 2.37 3.10 12.63
N HIS A 13 2.25 3.82 13.75
CA HIS A 13 3.32 4.13 14.71
C HIS A 13 3.96 2.93 15.44
N SER A 14 3.50 1.70 15.18
CA SER A 14 4.14 0.46 15.66
C SER A 14 4.56 0.53 17.14
N ARG A 15 3.70 1.15 17.99
CA ARG A 15 4.02 1.65 19.34
C ARG A 15 4.64 0.62 20.28
N ARG A 16 4.39 -0.67 20.03
CA ARG A 16 4.93 -1.80 20.82
C ARG A 16 6.28 -2.33 20.30
N MET A 17 6.64 -2.03 19.05
CA MET A 17 7.84 -2.53 18.38
C MET A 17 8.99 -1.52 18.31
N GLY A 18 8.72 -0.23 18.52
CA GLY A 18 9.75 0.81 18.55
C GLY A 18 10.41 1.14 17.20
N SER A 19 9.95 0.53 16.10
CA SER A 19 10.37 0.79 14.72
C SER A 19 9.19 0.67 13.76
N ALA A 20 9.25 1.34 12.60
CA ALA A 20 8.16 1.25 11.63
C ALA A 20 8.03 -0.18 11.08
N LYS A 21 6.83 -0.78 11.21
CA LYS A 21 6.51 -2.12 10.69
C LYS A 21 6.92 -2.34 9.23
N ALA A 22 6.84 -1.28 8.43
CA ALA A 22 7.24 -1.26 7.03
C ALA A 22 8.67 -1.76 6.77
N LEU A 23 9.59 -1.52 7.71
CA LEU A 23 11.01 -1.88 7.62
C LEU A 23 11.34 -3.24 8.25
N ILE A 24 10.39 -3.90 8.91
CA ILE A 24 10.60 -5.28 9.38
C ILE A 24 10.86 -6.15 8.15
N THR A 25 11.82 -7.06 8.26
CA THR A 25 12.14 -8.00 7.19
C THR A 25 11.53 -9.37 7.44
N LEU A 26 11.05 -9.99 6.37
CA LEU A 26 10.77 -11.42 6.32
C LEU A 26 11.64 -12.01 5.21
N ASP A 27 12.44 -13.02 5.56
CA ASP A 27 13.47 -13.62 4.69
C ASP A 27 14.40 -12.56 4.06
N GLY A 28 14.77 -11.53 4.83
CA GLY A 28 15.65 -10.46 4.38
C GLY A 28 15.00 -9.36 3.53
N VAL A 29 13.71 -9.48 3.21
CA VAL A 29 12.97 -8.47 2.40
C VAL A 29 12.05 -7.64 3.29
N PRO A 30 12.12 -6.29 3.25
CA PRO A 30 11.23 -5.42 4.01
C PRO A 30 9.75 -5.63 3.68
N PHE A 31 8.88 -5.48 4.67
CA PHE A 31 7.44 -5.67 4.50
C PHE A 31 6.86 -4.73 3.44
N VAL A 32 7.27 -3.46 3.44
CA VAL A 32 6.82 -2.49 2.43
C VAL A 32 7.19 -2.94 1.02
N GLU A 33 8.40 -3.47 0.83
CA GLU A 33 8.84 -3.98 -0.46
C GLU A 33 8.01 -5.19 -0.90
N ARG A 34 7.75 -6.14 0.01
CA ARG A 34 6.93 -7.33 -0.29
C ARG A 34 5.52 -6.93 -0.73
N VAL A 35 4.86 -6.05 0.02
CA VAL A 35 3.47 -5.66 -0.27
C VAL A 35 3.40 -4.81 -1.54
N VAL A 36 4.33 -3.87 -1.74
CA VAL A 36 4.38 -3.05 -2.97
C VAL A 36 4.58 -3.92 -4.20
N ARG A 37 5.56 -4.83 -4.17
CA ARG A 37 5.79 -5.77 -5.29
C ARG A 37 4.57 -6.64 -5.55
N ALA A 38 3.94 -7.19 -4.51
CA ALA A 38 2.74 -8.00 -4.68
C ALA A 38 1.60 -7.25 -5.37
N LEU A 39 1.40 -5.97 -5.04
CA LEU A 39 0.37 -5.14 -5.71
C LEU A 39 0.76 -4.81 -7.16
N LEU A 40 2.00 -4.36 -7.40
CA LEU A 40 2.48 -4.02 -8.74
C LEU A 40 2.47 -5.23 -9.67
N ASP A 41 3.10 -6.33 -9.25
CA ASP A 41 3.21 -7.56 -10.03
C ASP A 41 1.85 -8.26 -10.19
N GLY A 42 0.90 -7.98 -9.29
CA GLY A 42 -0.48 -8.45 -9.36
C GLY A 42 -1.39 -7.61 -10.27
N GLY A 43 -0.90 -6.53 -10.86
CA GLY A 43 -1.63 -5.71 -11.84
C GLY A 43 -2.21 -4.40 -11.31
N CYS A 44 -1.92 -4.00 -10.07
CA CYS A 44 -2.31 -2.67 -9.59
C CYS A 44 -1.42 -1.57 -10.18
N PHE A 45 -2.02 -0.51 -10.70
CA PHE A 45 -1.31 0.69 -11.10
C PHE A 45 -2.22 1.94 -11.05
N PRO A 46 -1.81 3.02 -10.35
CA PRO A 46 -0.61 3.15 -9.53
C PRO A 46 -0.70 2.36 -8.21
N VAL A 47 0.42 2.20 -7.52
CA VAL A 47 0.46 1.78 -6.10
C VAL A 47 0.84 2.98 -5.24
N ILE A 48 -0.01 3.29 -4.26
CA ILE A 48 0.11 4.43 -3.35
C ILE A 48 0.47 3.90 -1.96
N VAL A 49 1.60 4.33 -1.40
CA VAL A 49 2.01 3.98 -0.04
C VAL A 49 1.77 5.18 0.88
N VAL A 50 1.02 4.97 1.96
CA VAL A 50 0.86 5.99 3.00
C VAL A 50 1.91 5.77 4.08
N ALA A 51 2.88 6.67 4.17
CA ALA A 51 3.92 6.67 5.21
C ALA A 51 3.55 7.62 6.36
N GLY A 52 4.07 7.37 7.56
CA GLY A 52 3.96 8.29 8.69
C GLY A 52 5.08 9.33 8.67
N ALA A 53 5.21 10.13 9.73
CA ALA A 53 6.34 11.04 9.92
C ALA A 53 7.52 10.38 10.65
N GLY A 54 8.74 10.84 10.36
CA GLY A 54 9.97 10.42 11.04
C GLY A 54 10.87 9.49 10.21
N ALA A 55 12.12 9.35 10.64
CA ALA A 55 13.19 8.73 9.85
C ALA A 55 12.90 7.32 9.34
N ASP A 56 12.30 6.45 10.16
CA ASP A 56 11.93 5.10 9.73
C ASP A 56 10.86 5.12 8.62
N HIS A 57 9.89 6.03 8.70
CA HIS A 57 8.86 6.17 7.68
C HIS A 57 9.41 6.82 6.41
N GLU A 58 10.36 7.75 6.52
CA GLU A 58 11.10 8.31 5.38
C GLU A 58 11.90 7.23 4.64
N ALA A 59 12.59 6.34 5.38
CA ALA A 59 13.31 5.23 4.78
C ALA A 59 12.36 4.23 4.09
N ALA A 60 11.21 3.93 4.70
CA ALA A 60 10.18 3.09 4.08
C ALA A 60 9.56 3.74 2.84
N ALA A 61 9.33 5.05 2.86
CA ALA A 61 8.86 5.84 1.73
C ALA A 61 9.86 5.79 0.57
N ALA A 62 11.14 6.09 0.82
CA ALA A 62 12.18 6.05 -0.20
C ALA A 62 12.32 4.65 -0.83
N LEU A 63 12.21 3.59 -0.02
CA LEU A 63 12.20 2.22 -0.53
C LEU A 63 10.98 1.97 -1.43
N ALA A 64 9.78 2.38 -1.03
CA ALA A 64 8.58 2.25 -1.85
C ALA A 64 8.69 3.02 -3.18
N GLU A 65 9.21 4.25 -3.16
CA GLU A 65 9.44 5.07 -4.36
C GLU A 65 10.44 4.40 -5.31
N SER A 66 11.49 3.78 -4.78
CA SER A 66 12.48 3.05 -5.58
C SER A 66 11.88 1.85 -6.35
N LEU A 67 10.73 1.34 -5.89
CA LEU A 67 9.97 0.27 -6.55
C LEU A 67 8.94 0.80 -7.55
N GLY A 68 8.78 2.11 -7.68
CA GLY A 68 7.81 2.75 -8.57
C GLY A 68 6.45 3.05 -7.94
N ALA A 69 6.32 2.93 -6.60
CA ALA A 69 5.13 3.39 -5.90
C ALA A 69 5.16 4.92 -5.69
N SER A 70 3.99 5.55 -5.63
CA SER A 70 3.85 6.93 -5.14
C SER A 70 3.68 6.94 -3.62
N VAL A 71 4.25 7.92 -2.93
CA VAL A 71 4.11 8.05 -1.47
C VAL A 71 3.22 9.24 -1.12
N VAL A 72 2.39 9.04 -0.10
CA VAL A 72 1.67 10.11 0.59
C VAL A 72 2.04 10.08 2.07
N VAL A 73 2.41 11.22 2.64
CA VAL A 73 2.82 11.30 4.05
C VAL A 73 1.64 11.73 4.90
N ASN A 74 1.32 10.93 5.92
CA ASN A 74 0.40 11.28 6.98
C ASN A 74 1.19 11.82 8.18
N GLU A 75 1.21 13.14 8.32
CA GLU A 75 1.97 13.83 9.37
C GLU A 75 1.34 13.76 10.76
N ASP A 76 0.05 13.40 10.88
CA ASP A 76 -0.64 13.41 12.17
C ASP A 76 -0.37 12.13 12.97
N PRO A 77 0.38 12.18 14.08
CA PRO A 77 0.68 11.01 14.88
C PRO A 77 -0.51 10.45 15.68
N ARG A 78 -1.63 11.19 15.69
CA ARG A 78 -2.90 10.80 16.33
C ARG A 78 -3.90 10.23 15.34
N SER A 79 -3.56 10.21 14.05
CA SER A 79 -4.43 9.67 13.01
C SER A 79 -4.62 8.16 13.16
N GLU A 80 -5.81 7.70 12.79
CA GLU A 80 -6.13 6.28 12.75
C GLU A 80 -5.93 5.73 11.33
N GLN A 81 -6.02 4.41 11.17
CA GLN A 81 -5.83 3.76 9.87
C GLN A 81 -6.83 4.26 8.81
N LEU A 82 -8.06 4.60 9.21
CA LEU A 82 -9.07 5.15 8.30
C LEU A 82 -8.70 6.53 7.76
N ASP A 83 -8.01 7.35 8.54
CA ASP A 83 -7.55 8.67 8.09
C ASP A 83 -6.43 8.54 7.05
N SER A 84 -5.53 7.57 7.25
CA SER A 84 -4.53 7.21 6.24
C SER A 84 -5.18 6.71 4.95
N LEU A 85 -6.24 5.91 5.03
CA LEU A 85 -7.01 5.49 3.86
C LEU A 85 -7.66 6.69 3.15
N ARG A 86 -8.33 7.58 3.87
CA ARG A 86 -8.93 8.79 3.29
C ARG A 86 -7.90 9.66 2.57
N LEU A 87 -6.72 9.79 3.17
CA LEU A 87 -5.60 10.52 2.57
C LEU A 87 -5.16 9.87 1.25
N ALA A 88 -4.97 8.54 1.24
CA ALA A 88 -4.62 7.80 0.03
C ALA A 88 -5.68 7.92 -1.08
N MET A 89 -6.97 7.86 -0.71
CA MET A 89 -8.07 7.99 -1.66
C MET A 89 -8.03 9.31 -2.43
N GLY A 90 -7.50 10.39 -1.83
CA GLY A 90 -7.29 11.68 -2.51
C GLY A 90 -6.21 11.63 -3.60
N SER A 91 -5.36 10.60 -3.61
CA SER A 91 -4.30 10.38 -4.60
C SER A 91 -4.64 9.31 -5.64
N VAL A 92 -5.80 8.65 -5.51
CA VAL A 92 -6.26 7.66 -6.49
C VAL A 92 -6.70 8.40 -7.77
N PRO A 93 -6.20 8.00 -8.96
CA PRO A 93 -6.63 8.62 -10.20
C PRO A 93 -8.14 8.47 -10.44
N ALA A 94 -8.79 9.52 -10.93
CA ALA A 94 -10.22 9.50 -11.24
C ALA A 94 -10.63 8.43 -12.29
N GLY A 95 -9.66 7.94 -13.07
CA GLY A 95 -9.88 6.86 -14.03
C GLY A 95 -9.76 5.45 -13.45
N ALA A 96 -9.36 5.29 -12.19
CA ALA A 96 -9.32 3.98 -11.54
C ALA A 96 -10.75 3.49 -11.26
N ALA A 97 -11.07 2.28 -11.68
CA ALA A 97 -12.40 1.71 -11.46
C ALA A 97 -12.55 1.04 -10.09
N GLY A 98 -11.45 0.88 -9.36
CA GLY A 98 -11.42 0.25 -8.05
C GLY A 98 -10.07 0.38 -7.37
N VAL A 99 -10.03 -0.01 -6.09
CA VAL A 99 -8.82 0.01 -5.27
C VAL A 99 -8.65 -1.31 -4.53
N ILE A 100 -7.42 -1.80 -4.46
CA ILE A 100 -7.02 -2.86 -3.53
C ILE A 100 -6.25 -2.21 -2.38
N VAL A 101 -6.73 -2.40 -1.15
CA VAL A 101 -6.11 -1.84 0.05
C VAL A 101 -5.46 -2.96 0.85
N SER A 102 -4.19 -2.78 1.20
CA SER A 102 -3.44 -3.73 2.03
C SER A 102 -2.70 -3.00 3.16
N PRO A 103 -2.90 -3.39 4.43
CA PRO A 103 -1.99 -2.99 5.50
C PRO A 103 -0.56 -3.51 5.25
N VAL A 104 0.45 -2.73 5.62
CA VAL A 104 1.85 -3.13 5.42
C VAL A 104 2.24 -4.39 6.22
N ASP A 105 1.51 -4.73 7.27
CA ASP A 105 1.74 -5.92 8.11
C ASP A 105 1.08 -7.20 7.60
N VAL A 106 0.66 -7.22 6.33
CA VAL A 106 0.26 -8.43 5.58
C VAL A 106 1.33 -8.80 4.53
N PRO A 107 2.58 -9.11 4.91
CA PRO A 107 3.70 -9.30 3.97
C PRO A 107 3.65 -10.61 3.17
N LEU A 108 2.63 -11.44 3.40
CA LEU A 108 2.42 -12.71 2.71
C LEU A 108 1.39 -12.61 1.58
N VAL A 109 0.83 -11.41 1.34
CA VAL A 109 0.03 -11.17 0.14
C VAL A 109 0.88 -11.46 -1.10
N SER A 110 0.33 -12.24 -2.04
CA SER A 110 1.01 -12.61 -3.27
C SER A 110 0.44 -11.88 -4.48
N ALA A 111 1.26 -11.68 -5.51
CA ALA A 111 0.81 -11.15 -6.79
C ALA A 111 -0.34 -11.99 -7.40
N SER A 112 -0.29 -13.31 -7.25
CA SER A 112 -1.34 -14.21 -7.73
C SER A 112 -2.68 -14.01 -7.00
N LEU A 113 -2.66 -13.63 -5.72
CA LEU A 113 -3.88 -13.31 -4.97
C LEU A 113 -4.45 -11.97 -5.46
N VAL A 114 -3.59 -10.98 -5.68
CA VAL A 114 -3.98 -9.66 -6.20
C VAL A 114 -4.60 -9.80 -7.60
N ASP A 115 -3.95 -10.52 -8.51
CA ASP A 115 -4.45 -10.82 -9.86
C ASP A 115 -5.82 -11.52 -9.80
N ALA A 116 -5.98 -12.51 -8.93
CA ALA A 116 -7.26 -13.19 -8.74
C ALA A 116 -8.38 -12.26 -8.22
N LEU A 117 -8.05 -11.30 -7.33
CA LEU A 117 -9.02 -10.31 -6.86
C LEU A 117 -9.43 -9.34 -7.97
N ILE A 118 -8.48 -8.91 -8.80
CA ILE A 118 -8.76 -8.05 -9.96
C ILE A 118 -9.66 -8.82 -10.94
N ALA A 119 -9.32 -10.05 -11.31
CA ALA A 119 -10.13 -10.87 -12.21
C ALA A 119 -11.56 -11.10 -11.68
N ALA A 120 -11.71 -11.35 -10.37
CA ALA A 120 -13.02 -11.49 -9.74
C ALA A 120 -13.83 -10.19 -9.77
N PHE A 121 -13.17 -9.04 -9.56
CA PHE A 121 -13.80 -7.73 -9.67
C PHE A 121 -14.28 -7.45 -11.11
N GLU A 122 -13.43 -7.68 -12.11
CA GLU A 122 -13.79 -7.54 -13.52
C GLU A 122 -15.00 -8.43 -13.90
N ALA A 123 -15.01 -9.69 -13.43
CA ALA A 123 -16.08 -10.64 -13.69
C ALA A 123 -17.42 -10.27 -13.01
N SER A 124 -17.39 -9.51 -11.92
CA SER A 124 -18.60 -9.08 -11.20
C SER A 124 -19.42 -8.04 -11.97
N GLY A 125 -18.85 -7.39 -12.98
CA GLY A 125 -19.50 -6.32 -13.75
C GLY A 125 -19.83 -5.07 -12.92
N THR A 126 -19.28 -4.95 -11.71
CA THR A 126 -19.49 -3.79 -10.84
C THR A 126 -18.61 -2.65 -11.30
N THR A 127 -19.17 -1.73 -12.09
CA THR A 127 -18.55 -0.42 -12.34
C THR A 127 -18.99 0.55 -11.24
N LEU A 128 -18.03 1.21 -10.57
CA LEU A 128 -18.29 2.32 -9.64
C LEU A 128 -18.84 3.55 -10.37
#